data_AF-A0A7Y6ZX73-F1
#
_entry.id   AF-A0A7Y6ZX73-F1
#
_cell.length_a   1.000
_cell.length_b   1.000
_cell.length_c   1.000
_cell.angle_alpha   90.00
_cell.angle_beta   90.00
_cell.angle_gamma   90.00
#
_symmetry.space_group_name_H-M   'P 1'
#
loop_
_entity.id
_entity.type
_entity.pdbx_description
1 polymer ?
#
loop_
_entity_poly.entity_id
_entity_poly.type
_entity_poly.pdbx_seq_one_letter_code
_entity_poly.pdbx_strand_id
1 'polypeptide(L)'
;MDDLEAQNTAKPDLDAVPVDLLELVEGYLKLSGCGRTYFGRLACGNSRLVDRLRNGETVTERTGQRVRDYIKTQTPIVKARKEAAFLKERRARLRSAFAEVIENGRGK
;
A
#
# COMPACT_ATOMS: atom_id res chain seq x y z
N MET A 1 -35.33 -10.03 11.57
CA MET A 1 -34.35 -8.96 11.79
C MET A 1 -33.16 -9.62 12.43
N ASP A 2 -32.25 -10.13 11.60
CA ASP A 2 -30.91 -10.55 12.01
C ASP A 2 -30.10 -10.61 10.70
N ASP A 3 -29.60 -9.43 10.32
CA ASP A 3 -28.59 -9.24 9.29
C ASP A 3 -27.30 -9.94 9.73
N LEU A 4 -26.98 -11.09 9.11
CA LEU A 4 -25.64 -11.66 9.20
C LEU A 4 -24.87 -11.37 7.91
N GLU A 5 -24.14 -10.26 8.01
CA GLU A 5 -23.05 -9.84 7.14
C GLU A 5 -22.00 -10.96 7.05
N ALA A 6 -22.13 -11.82 6.03
CA ALA A 6 -21.15 -12.85 5.73
C ALA A 6 -19.87 -12.18 5.19
N GLN A 7 -18.94 -11.97 6.09
CA GLN A 7 -17.59 -11.50 5.84
C GLN A 7 -16.93 -12.40 4.78
N ASN A 8 -16.77 -11.85 3.58
CA ASN A 8 -16.07 -12.44 2.47
C ASN A 8 -14.57 -12.57 2.81
N THR A 9 -14.20 -13.67 3.46
CA THR A 9 -12.82 -14.08 3.71
C THR A 9 -12.21 -14.71 2.46
N ALA A 10 -12.11 -13.94 1.37
CA ALA A 10 -11.31 -14.34 0.22
C ALA A 10 -9.85 -13.95 0.47
N LYS A 11 -9.05 -14.91 0.91
CA LYS A 11 -7.59 -14.86 0.81
C LYS A 11 -7.26 -14.65 -0.69
N PRO A 12 -6.67 -13.52 -1.11
CA PRO A 12 -6.51 -13.26 -2.54
C PRO A 12 -5.39 -14.15 -3.07
N ASP A 13 -5.81 -15.16 -3.83
CA ASP A 13 -4.98 -15.91 -4.75
C ASP A 13 -4.28 -14.91 -5.69
N LEU A 14 -2.94 -14.90 -5.65
CA LEU A 14 -2.13 -13.82 -6.20
C LEU A 14 -1.98 -13.88 -7.73
N ASP A 15 -2.57 -14.89 -8.40
CA ASP A 15 -2.25 -15.23 -9.79
C ASP A 15 -3.48 -15.40 -10.74
N ALA A 16 -4.73 -15.32 -10.26
CA ALA A 16 -5.90 -15.70 -11.08
C ALA A 16 -7.05 -14.66 -11.26
N VAL A 17 -6.99 -13.47 -10.67
CA VAL A 17 -8.06 -12.47 -10.84
C VAL A 17 -7.61 -11.39 -11.83
N PRO A 18 -8.41 -11.02 -12.86
CA PRO A 18 -8.16 -9.80 -13.62
C PRO A 18 -8.38 -8.62 -12.67
N VAL A 19 -7.37 -8.30 -11.86
CA VAL A 19 -7.41 -7.20 -10.90
C VAL A 19 -7.70 -5.94 -11.69
N ASP A 20 -8.86 -5.35 -11.43
CA ASP A 20 -9.26 -4.12 -12.08
C ASP A 20 -8.17 -3.08 -11.86
N LEU A 21 -7.76 -2.40 -12.93
CA LEU A 21 -6.62 -1.48 -12.88
C LEU A 21 -6.82 -0.42 -11.78
N LEU A 22 -8.08 -0.04 -11.54
CA LEU A 22 -8.46 0.86 -10.47
C LEU A 22 -8.09 0.31 -9.09
N GLU A 23 -8.42 -0.94 -8.80
CA GLU A 23 -8.16 -1.58 -7.50
C GLU A 23 -6.65 -1.68 -7.22
N LEU A 24 -5.89 -2.02 -8.26
CA LEU A 24 -4.43 -2.11 -8.19
C LEU A 24 -3.80 -0.73 -7.90
N VAL A 25 -4.32 0.32 -8.54
CA VAL A 25 -3.92 1.71 -8.28
C VAL A 25 -4.32 2.15 -6.87
N GLU A 26 -5.56 1.91 -6.43
CA GLU A 26 -6.01 2.29 -5.09
C GLU A 26 -5.22 1.58 -3.98
N GLY A 27 -4.89 0.30 -4.17
CA GLY A 27 -4.00 -0.45 -3.30
C GLY A 27 -2.61 0.18 -3.21
N TYR A 28 -2.03 0.56 -4.36
CA TYR A 28 -0.75 1.26 -4.39
C TYR A 28 -0.82 2.62 -3.69
N LEU A 29 -1.87 3.41 -3.91
CA LEU A 29 -2.04 4.73 -3.26
C LEU A 29 -2.15 4.60 -1.74
N LYS A 30 -2.91 3.61 -1.23
CA LYS A 30 -3.01 3.33 0.21
C LYS A 30 -1.66 2.90 0.80
N LEU A 31 -0.88 2.10 0.07
CA LEU A 31 0.43 1.62 0.54
C LEU A 31 1.52 2.70 0.50
N SER A 32 1.54 3.50 -0.58
CA SER A 32 2.57 4.51 -0.81
C SER A 32 2.29 5.85 -0.12
N GLY A 33 1.03 6.13 0.23
CA GLY A 33 0.60 7.45 0.69
C GLY A 33 0.69 8.53 -0.39
N CYS A 34 0.82 8.12 -1.66
CA CYS A 34 0.96 9.02 -2.80
C CYS A 34 -0.39 9.64 -3.16
N GLY A 35 -0.40 10.92 -3.55
CA GLY A 35 -1.60 11.59 -4.05
C GLY A 35 -1.99 11.10 -5.45
N ARG A 36 -3.29 10.96 -5.73
CA ARG A 36 -3.85 10.48 -7.01
C ARG A 36 -3.26 11.19 -8.23
N THR A 37 -3.22 12.52 -8.16
CA THR A 37 -2.67 13.42 -9.19
C THR A 37 -1.17 13.18 -9.41
N TYR A 38 -0.43 12.98 -8.32
CA TYR A 38 1.02 12.77 -8.35
C TYR A 38 1.35 11.40 -8.94
N PHE A 39 0.61 10.36 -8.54
CA PHE A 39 0.70 9.03 -9.11
C PHE A 39 0.46 9.04 -10.63
N GLY A 40 -0.64 9.64 -11.09
CA GLY A 40 -0.96 9.69 -12.52
C GLY A 40 0.13 10.38 -13.35
N ARG A 41 0.73 11.45 -12.80
CA ARG A 41 1.85 12.16 -13.43
C ARG A 41 3.11 11.28 -13.53
N LEU A 42 3.42 10.51 -12.50
CA LEU A 42 4.60 9.63 -12.47
C LEU A 42 4.44 8.37 -13.33
N ALA A 43 3.27 7.73 -13.27
CA ALA A 43 3.03 6.46 -13.94
C ALA A 43 2.87 6.61 -15.46
N CYS A 44 2.16 7.65 -15.90
CA CYS A 44 1.82 7.81 -17.32
C CYS A 44 1.80 9.25 -17.83
N GLY A 45 2.17 10.24 -17.00
CA GLY A 45 2.12 11.65 -17.37
C GLY A 45 0.72 12.27 -17.34
N ASN A 46 -0.30 11.56 -16.84
CA ASN A 46 -1.67 12.04 -16.81
C ASN A 46 -2.20 12.12 -15.38
N SER A 47 -2.36 13.34 -14.87
CA SER A 47 -2.86 13.62 -13.52
C SER A 47 -4.33 13.24 -13.29
N ARG A 48 -5.12 13.08 -14.36
CA ARG A 48 -6.55 12.69 -14.31
C ARG A 48 -6.78 11.20 -14.47
N LEU A 49 -5.71 10.40 -14.58
CA LEU A 49 -5.82 8.96 -14.80
C LEU A 49 -6.70 8.28 -13.74
N VAL A 50 -6.48 8.59 -12.46
CA VAL A 50 -7.19 7.93 -11.35
C VAL A 50 -8.65 8.34 -11.30
N ASP A 51 -8.96 9.62 -11.54
CA ASP A 51 -10.35 10.10 -11.63
C ASP A 51 -11.10 9.46 -12.79
N ARG A 52 -10.46 9.30 -13.95
CA ARG A 52 -11.03 8.60 -15.10
C ARG A 52 -11.37 7.15 -14.79
N LEU A 53 -10.43 6.42 -14.19
CA LEU A 53 -10.66 5.03 -13.78
C LEU A 53 -11.80 4.94 -12.75
N ARG A 54 -11.89 5.88 -11.80
CA ARG A 54 -13.00 5.95 -10.84
C ARG A 54 -14.36 6.24 -11.48
N ASN A 55 -14.37 7.02 -12.55
CA ASN A 55 -15.58 7.32 -13.31
C ASN A 55 -15.98 6.17 -14.26
N GLY A 56 -15.26 5.05 -14.27
CA GLY A 56 -15.50 3.93 -15.16
C GLY A 56 -15.04 4.16 -16.60
N GLU A 57 -14.18 5.17 -16.85
CA GLU A 57 -13.60 5.37 -18.16
C GLU A 57 -12.50 4.34 -18.44
N THR A 58 -12.59 3.71 -19.61
CA THR A 58 -11.59 2.75 -20.08
C THR A 58 -10.31 3.45 -20.50
N VAL A 59 -9.17 2.98 -20.02
CA VAL A 59 -7.85 3.45 -20.48
C VAL A 59 -7.36 2.59 -21.63
N THR A 60 -6.50 3.17 -22.48
CA THR A 60 -5.83 2.39 -23.53
C THR A 60 -4.97 1.29 -22.90
N GLU A 61 -4.84 0.16 -23.58
CA GLU A 61 -4.02 -0.98 -23.12
C GLU A 61 -2.58 -0.55 -22.82
N ARG A 62 -2.01 0.32 -23.66
CA ARG A 62 -0.68 0.92 -23.45
C ARG A 62 -0.60 1.70 -22.14
N THR A 63 -1.62 2.47 -21.79
CA THR A 63 -1.68 3.21 -20.52
C THR A 63 -1.78 2.24 -19.35
N GLY A 64 -2.65 1.23 -19.45
CA GLY A 64 -2.81 0.20 -18.43
C GLY A 64 -1.50 -0.55 -18.17
N GLN A 65 -0.75 -0.88 -19.22
CA GLN A 65 0.55 -1.54 -19.08
C GLN A 65 1.58 -0.67 -18.36
N ARG A 66 1.71 0.61 -18.73
CA ARG A 66 2.64 1.54 -18.06
C ARG A 66 2.32 1.71 -16.57
N VAL A 67 1.04 1.74 -16.23
CA VAL A 67 0.58 1.80 -14.83
C VAL A 67 0.99 0.55 -14.08
N ARG A 68 0.75 -0.64 -14.65
CA ARG A 68 1.16 -1.92 -14.05
C ARG A 68 2.67 -2.01 -13.87
N ASP A 69 3.45 -1.65 -14.88
CA ASP A 69 4.92 -1.69 -14.83
C ASP A 69 5.48 -0.71 -13.79
N TYR A 70 4.89 0.49 -13.70
CA TYR A 70 5.25 1.47 -12.69
C TYR A 70 5.00 0.94 -11.28
N ILE A 71 3.82 0.36 -11.03
CA ILE A 71 3.49 -0.19 -9.73
C ILE A 71 4.42 -1.36 -9.40
N LYS A 72 4.66 -2.28 -10.33
CA LYS A 72 5.59 -3.41 -10.13
C LYS A 72 7.00 -2.94 -9.74
N THR A 73 7.48 -1.87 -10.36
CA THR A 73 8.79 -1.27 -10.06
C THR A 73 8.84 -0.60 -8.69
N GLN A 74 7.74 0.04 -8.27
CA GLN A 74 7.70 0.82 -7.03
C GLN A 74 7.28 0.03 -5.79
N THR A 75 6.50 -1.04 -5.94
CA THR A 75 6.06 -1.93 -4.84
C THR A 75 7.19 -2.38 -3.91
N PRO A 76 8.35 -2.88 -4.39
CA PRO A 76 9.44 -3.29 -3.49
C PRO A 76 9.99 -2.11 -2.66
N ILE A 77 10.06 -0.91 -3.25
CA ILE A 77 10.54 0.30 -2.57
C ILE A 77 9.56 0.74 -1.48
N VAL A 78 8.26 0.73 -1.79
CA VAL A 78 7.20 1.06 -0.83
C VAL A 78 7.17 0.07 0.32
N LYS A 79 7.31 -1.24 0.02
CA LYS A 79 7.36 -2.29 1.04
C LYS A 79 8.56 -2.14 1.96
N ALA A 80 9.76 -1.96 1.40
CA ALA A 80 10.99 -1.76 2.17
C ALA A 80 10.92 -0.52 3.08
N ARG A 81 10.31 0.59 2.60
CA ARG A 81 10.09 1.79 3.43
C ARG A 81 9.17 1.51 4.62
N LYS A 82 8.10 0.75 4.40
CA LYS A 82 7.16 0.37 5.47
C LYS A 82 7.81 -0.58 6.49
N GLU A 83 8.59 -1.55 6.02
CA GLU A 83 9.36 -2.47 6.87
C GLU A 83 10.42 -1.74 7.69
N ALA A 84 11.13 -0.77 7.08
CA ALA A 84 12.09 0.07 7.80
C ALA A 84 11.41 0.93 8.87
N ALA A 85 10.24 1.51 8.58
CA ALA A 85 9.45 2.26 9.55
C ALA A 85 9.01 1.37 10.73
N PHE A 86 8.51 0.16 10.45
CA PHE A 86 8.11 -0.81 11.47
C PHE A 86 9.30 -1.23 12.35
N LEU A 87 10.46 -1.50 11.74
CA LEU A 87 11.66 -1.90 12.46
C LEU A 87 12.20 -0.76 13.34
N LYS A 88 12.08 0.50 12.90
CA LYS A 88 12.42 1.68 13.70
C LYS A 88 11.53 1.79 14.94
N GLU A 89 10.22 1.63 14.78
CA GLU A 89 9.28 1.68 15.92
C GLU A 89 9.54 0.54 16.90
N ARG A 90 9.75 -0.68 16.40
CA ARG A 90 10.07 -1.84 17.23
C ARG A 90 11.39 -1.67 17.98
N ARG A 91 12.41 -1.09 17.34
CA ARG A 91 13.69 -0.74 17.99
C ARG A 91 13.51 0.33 19.06
N ALA A 92 12.67 1.34 18.83
CA ALA A 92 12.38 2.36 19.83
C ALA A 92 11.70 1.76 21.06
N ARG A 93 10.70 0.88 20.87
CA ARG A 93 10.04 0.17 21.98
C ARG A 93 11.02 -0.71 22.76
N LEU A 94 11.85 -1.48 22.06
CA LEU A 94 12.88 -2.29 22.72
C LEU A 94 13.87 -1.41 23.49
N ARG A 95 14.34 -0.30 22.91
CA ARG A 95 15.25 0.64 23.58
C ARG A 95 14.63 1.21 24.87
N SER A 96 13.35 1.59 24.84
CA SER A 96 12.63 2.05 26.04
C SER A 96 12.47 0.94 27.08
N ALA A 97 12.05 -0.25 26.67
CA ALA A 97 11.89 -1.39 27.57
C ALA A 97 13.23 -1.82 28.22
N PHE A 98 14.32 -1.79 27.46
CA PHE A 98 15.65 -2.09 27.99
C PHE A 98 16.19 -1.00 28.92
N ALA A 99 15.92 0.28 28.66
CA ALA A 99 16.30 1.37 29.56
C ALA A 99 15.65 1.20 30.95
N GLU A 100 14.35 0.88 30.98
CA GLU A 100 13.58 0.67 32.21
C GLU A 100 14.11 -0.50 33.06
N VAL A 101 14.55 -1.60 32.41
CA VAL A 101 15.15 -2.75 33.11
C VAL A 101 16.49 -2.39 33.77
N ILE A 102 17.32 -1.57 33.10
CA ILE A 102 18.62 -1.14 33.65
C ILE A 102 18.43 -0.21 34.85
N GLU A 103 17.45 0.70 34.81
CA GLU A 103 17.15 1.61 35.93
C GLU A 103 16.58 0.86 37.14
N ASN A 104 15.68 -0.10 36.94
CA ASN A 104 15.14 -0.93 38.02
C ASN A 104 16.16 -1.92 38.62
N GLY A 105 17.23 -2.25 37.89
CA GLY A 105 18.30 -3.14 38.36
C GLY A 105 19.36 -2.49 39.25
N ARG A 106 19.41 -1.16 39.38
CA ARG A 106 20.42 -0.43 40.17
C ARG A 106 20.01 -0.16 41.63
N GLY A 107 18.87 -0.68 42.09
CA GLY A 107 18.29 -0.40 43.41
C GLY A 107 18.28 -1.57 44.40
N LYS A 108 19.20 -2.54 44.29
CA LYS A 108 19.41 -3.58 45.30
C LYS A 108 20.83 -3.57 45.82
#